data_AF-A0A850T916-F1
#
_entry.id   AF-A0A850T916-F1
#
_cell.length_a   1.000
_cell.length_b   1.000
_cell.length_c   1.000
_cell.angle_alpha   90.00
_cell.angle_beta   90.00
_cell.angle_gamma   90.00
#
_symmetry.space_group_name_H-M   'P 1'
#
loop_
_entity.id
_entity.type
_entity.pdbx_description
1 polymer ?
#
loop_
_entity_poly.entity_id
_entity_poly.type
_entity_poly.pdbx_seq_one_letter_code
_entity_poly.pdbx_strand_id
1 'polypeptide(L)'
;MQPGLNYLNNHSKFIPCFIKKNGRLLTTGIFLVLICLKPLTAGHLKEITTYYIRFDLKSSSQRITDGKLTMVPAHEEFRAANFSYFPISGIIPALPQEMAQIIETKAKQNAFIQLLEQKGLKSVKTLNYDTIISYEGCVRMPVALFISPYDDKNKGFPYTARILFSPLSFPDQWESLRRRFKIKKLFGNFFLFFQ
;
A
#
# COMPACT_ATOMS: atom_id res chain seq x y z
N MET A 1 17.52 -49.28 48.00
CA MET A 1 17.25 -50.68 48.41
C MET A 1 16.02 -51.17 47.65
N GLN A 2 16.23 -52.02 46.64
CA GLN A 2 15.22 -52.97 46.15
C GLN A 2 15.02 -54.06 47.23
N PRO A 3 13.84 -54.72 47.34
CA PRO A 3 13.39 -55.76 46.41
C PRO A 3 11.85 -55.70 46.17
N GLY A 4 11.19 -56.46 45.29
CA GLY A 4 11.55 -57.64 44.52
C GLY A 4 10.38 -58.00 43.56
N LEU A 5 10.70 -58.88 42.60
CA LEU A 5 9.90 -59.39 41.49
C LEU A 5 8.65 -60.21 41.86
N ASN A 6 7.68 -60.26 40.93
CA ASN A 6 7.03 -61.46 40.35
C ASN A 6 6.00 -61.00 39.28
N TYR A 7 6.14 -61.19 37.96
CA TYR A 7 6.12 -62.38 37.08
C TYR A 7 4.82 -63.22 37.07
N LEU A 8 4.02 -63.06 36.00
CA LEU A 8 3.49 -64.07 35.04
C LEU A 8 2.18 -63.54 34.37
N ASN A 9 2.21 -63.20 33.08
CA ASN A 9 1.91 -64.07 31.91
C ASN A 9 0.42 -64.42 31.74
N ASN A 10 -0.18 -63.95 30.64
CA ASN A 10 -0.92 -64.85 29.74
C ASN A 10 -0.94 -64.35 28.29
N HIS A 11 -0.60 -65.28 27.40
CA HIS A 11 -0.41 -65.15 25.97
C HIS A 11 -1.74 -65.20 25.19
N SER A 12 -1.80 -64.64 23.98
CA SER A 12 -1.76 -65.38 22.70
C SER A 12 -2.18 -64.44 21.53
N LYS A 13 -1.32 -64.21 20.53
CA LYS A 13 -1.25 -64.87 19.19
C LYS A 13 -2.42 -64.52 18.26
N PHE A 14 -2.29 -64.26 16.95
CA PHE A 14 -1.22 -63.93 16.01
C PHE A 14 -1.95 -63.69 14.64
N ILE A 15 -1.60 -62.59 13.95
CA ILE A 15 -1.39 -62.48 12.48
C ILE A 15 -2.56 -62.44 11.46
N PRO A 16 -2.39 -61.68 10.35
CA PRO A 16 -3.43 -61.04 9.53
C PRO A 16 -3.68 -61.77 8.20
N CYS A 17 -4.71 -61.35 7.47
CA CYS A 17 -4.90 -61.78 6.08
C CYS A 17 -5.19 -60.60 5.15
N PHE A 18 -4.21 -60.29 4.30
CA PHE A 18 -4.36 -59.49 3.09
C PHE A 18 -5.16 -60.29 2.07
N ILE A 19 -6.20 -59.69 1.48
CA ILE A 19 -6.78 -60.16 0.22
C ILE A 19 -6.72 -59.04 -0.80
N LYS A 20 -5.99 -59.31 -1.88
CA LYS A 20 -5.85 -58.51 -3.10
C LYS A 20 -6.43 -59.35 -4.23
N LYS A 21 -7.39 -58.83 -5.00
CA LYS A 21 -7.46 -58.97 -6.48
C LYS A 21 -8.64 -58.22 -7.12
N ASN A 22 -8.27 -57.24 -7.93
CA ASN A 22 -8.70 -56.92 -9.31
C ASN A 22 -10.11 -57.29 -9.80
N GLY A 23 -10.81 -56.27 -10.34
CA GLY A 23 -11.89 -56.41 -11.30
C GLY A 23 -12.34 -55.05 -11.84
N ARG A 24 -11.92 -54.72 -13.07
CA ARG A 24 -12.23 -53.51 -13.85
C ARG A 24 -13.69 -53.53 -14.35
N LEU A 25 -14.37 -52.37 -14.36
CA LEU A 25 -15.03 -51.71 -15.51
C LEU A 25 -16.31 -50.93 -15.12
N LEU A 26 -16.26 -49.64 -15.47
CA LEU A 26 -17.32 -48.78 -16.01
C LEU A 26 -18.66 -48.65 -15.26
N THR A 27 -18.82 -47.52 -14.57
CA THR A 27 -19.97 -46.64 -14.78
C THR A 27 -19.52 -45.17 -14.73
N THR A 28 -19.19 -44.65 -15.91
CA THR A 28 -19.19 -43.21 -16.22
C THR A 28 -20.64 -42.73 -16.15
N GLY A 29 -20.96 -41.78 -15.27
CA GLY A 29 -22.32 -41.30 -15.09
C GLY A 29 -22.39 -39.97 -14.34
N ILE A 30 -22.02 -38.89 -15.05
CA ILE A 30 -22.53 -37.53 -14.84
C ILE A 30 -22.35 -36.97 -13.41
N PHE A 31 -21.12 -36.56 -13.09
CA PHE A 31 -20.86 -35.52 -12.08
C PHE A 31 -19.87 -34.48 -12.64
N LEU A 32 -20.13 -34.03 -13.87
CA LEU A 32 -19.28 -33.05 -14.59
C LEU A 32 -20.07 -31.84 -15.11
N VAL A 33 -21.09 -31.40 -14.37
CA VAL A 33 -21.82 -30.13 -14.70
C VAL A 33 -21.98 -29.21 -13.47
N LEU A 34 -21.29 -29.49 -12.35
CA LEU A 34 -21.22 -28.59 -11.19
C LEU A 34 -19.79 -28.06 -10.90
N ILE A 35 -18.88 -28.18 -11.87
CA ILE A 35 -17.52 -27.58 -11.80
C ILE A 35 -17.41 -26.37 -12.75
N CYS A 36 -18.50 -25.96 -13.41
CA CYS A 36 -18.53 -24.82 -14.34
C CYS A 36 -19.19 -23.56 -13.76
N LEU A 37 -19.15 -23.36 -12.45
CA LEU A 37 -19.27 -22.04 -11.83
C LEU A 37 -18.19 -21.88 -10.77
N LYS A 38 -16.92 -21.96 -11.19
CA LYS A 38 -15.94 -21.11 -10.52
C LYS A 38 -16.39 -19.69 -10.84
N PRO A 39 -16.62 -18.81 -9.85
CA PRO A 39 -16.69 -17.40 -10.16
C PRO A 39 -15.40 -17.11 -10.91
N LEU A 40 -15.54 -16.68 -12.16
CA LEU A 40 -14.46 -16.04 -12.88
C LEU A 40 -13.95 -15.00 -11.89
N THR A 41 -12.80 -15.25 -11.27
CA THR A 41 -12.19 -14.30 -10.35
C THR A 41 -12.13 -13.03 -11.14
N ALA A 42 -13.02 -12.08 -10.80
CA ALA A 42 -13.13 -10.81 -11.45
C ALA A 42 -11.71 -10.31 -11.52
N GLY A 43 -11.16 -10.26 -12.75
CA GLY A 43 -9.75 -10.02 -12.97
C GLY A 43 -9.38 -8.84 -12.13
N HIS A 44 -8.46 -9.06 -11.19
CA HIS A 44 -7.97 -8.12 -10.19
C HIS A 44 -7.96 -6.70 -10.80
N LEU A 45 -9.06 -5.96 -10.66
CA LEU A 45 -9.09 -4.54 -10.93
C LEU A 45 -8.18 -4.01 -9.84
N LYS A 46 -6.89 -3.86 -10.17
CA LYS A 46 -5.95 -3.13 -9.33
C LYS A 46 -6.49 -1.72 -9.28
N GLU A 47 -7.38 -1.48 -8.33
CA GLU A 47 -7.76 -0.15 -7.92
C GLU A 47 -6.46 0.62 -7.73
N ILE A 48 -6.29 1.69 -8.51
CA ILE A 48 -5.04 2.44 -8.50
C ILE A 48 -4.99 3.18 -7.17
N THR A 49 -4.36 2.55 -6.20
CA THR A 49 -4.22 3.12 -4.86
C THR A 49 -3.04 4.08 -4.79
N THR A 50 -2.10 4.03 -5.74
CA THR A 50 -0.87 4.82 -5.70
C THR A 50 -0.93 6.00 -6.67
N TYR A 51 -0.54 7.17 -6.18
CA TYR A 51 -0.50 8.41 -6.94
C TYR A 51 0.88 9.05 -6.81
N TYR A 52 1.40 9.56 -7.93
CA TYR A 52 2.52 10.48 -7.91
C TYR A 52 2.00 11.87 -7.54
N ILE A 53 2.67 12.51 -6.60
CA ILE A 53 2.38 13.87 -6.18
C ILE A 53 3.64 14.74 -6.33
N ARG A 54 3.44 15.96 -6.82
CA ARG A 54 4.48 16.96 -7.02
C ARG A 54 4.00 18.33 -6.61
N PHE A 55 4.79 19.01 -5.80
CA PHE A 55 4.58 20.40 -5.43
C PHE A 55 5.68 21.26 -6.04
N ASP A 56 5.30 22.16 -6.94
CA ASP A 56 6.18 23.13 -7.56
C ASP A 56 6.00 24.49 -6.90
N LEU A 57 7.07 25.01 -6.31
CA LEU A 57 7.12 26.35 -5.74
C LEU A 57 7.93 27.23 -6.69
N LYS A 58 7.27 28.20 -7.33
CA LYS A 58 7.93 29.18 -8.20
C LYS A 58 8.29 30.43 -7.40
N SER A 59 9.54 30.83 -7.51
CA SER A 59 10.03 32.12 -7.05
C SER A 59 10.60 32.94 -8.20
N SER A 60 10.29 34.23 -8.23
CA SER A 60 10.88 35.21 -9.14
C SER A 60 11.32 36.41 -8.33
N SER A 61 12.49 36.98 -8.64
CA SER A 61 13.03 38.15 -7.92
C SER A 61 13.01 37.97 -6.39
N GLN A 62 13.36 36.77 -5.91
CA GLN A 62 13.40 36.39 -4.49
C GLN A 62 12.04 36.40 -3.76
N ARG A 63 10.92 36.49 -4.48
CA ARG A 63 9.56 36.36 -3.93
C ARG A 63 8.93 35.07 -4.42
N ILE A 64 8.17 34.40 -3.57
CA ILE A 64 7.33 33.26 -3.99
C ILE A 64 6.16 33.86 -4.79
N THR A 65 6.02 33.42 -6.04
CA THR A 65 4.99 33.94 -6.96
C THR A 65 3.85 32.96 -7.15
N ASP A 66 4.13 31.66 -7.09
CA ASP A 66 3.13 30.63 -7.38
C ASP A 66 3.51 29.29 -6.70
N GLY A 67 2.48 28.49 -6.43
CA GLY A 67 2.59 27.17 -5.83
C GLY A 67 1.57 26.22 -6.46
N LYS A 68 2.04 25.12 -7.08
CA LYS A 68 1.18 24.16 -7.78
C LYS A 68 1.37 22.76 -7.25
N LEU A 69 0.30 22.18 -6.70
CA LEU A 69 0.24 20.76 -6.34
C LEU A 69 -0.39 19.97 -7.50
N THR A 70 0.33 18.98 -8.01
CA THR A 70 -0.13 18.06 -9.06
C THR A 70 -0.21 16.65 -8.49
N MET A 71 -1.30 15.95 -8.77
CA MET A 71 -1.52 14.56 -8.37
C MET A 71 -1.95 13.76 -9.60
N VAL A 72 -1.21 12.70 -9.94
CA VAL A 72 -1.51 11.83 -11.07
C VAL A 72 -1.47 10.36 -10.67
N PRO A 73 -2.35 9.50 -11.19
CA PRO A 73 -2.29 8.06 -10.93
C PRO A 73 -0.91 7.49 -11.32
N ALA A 74 -0.32 6.70 -10.43
CA ALA A 74 0.96 6.04 -10.65
C ALA A 74 0.77 4.52 -10.66
N HIS A 75 0.79 3.94 -11.85
CA HIS A 75 0.56 2.50 -12.03
C HIS A 75 1.73 1.62 -11.56
N GLU A 76 2.93 2.18 -11.44
CA GLU A 76 4.14 1.43 -11.15
C GLU A 76 4.96 2.01 -10.00
N GLU A 77 5.26 1.17 -9.01
CA GLU A 77 5.97 1.56 -7.78
C GLU A 77 7.49 1.60 -7.94
N PHE A 78 8.05 1.38 -9.15
CA PHE A 78 9.50 1.19 -9.32
C PHE A 78 10.34 2.43 -9.00
N ARG A 79 9.75 3.62 -8.92
CA ARG A 79 10.45 4.85 -8.53
C ARG A 79 10.36 5.13 -7.03
N ALA A 80 9.47 4.45 -6.31
CA ALA A 80 9.30 4.55 -4.87
C ALA A 80 10.17 3.49 -4.18
N ALA A 81 11.04 3.91 -3.25
CA ALA A 81 11.92 2.98 -2.56
C ALA A 81 11.16 2.15 -1.52
N ASN A 82 10.50 2.83 -0.56
CA ASN A 82 9.75 2.22 0.54
C ASN A 82 8.64 3.16 0.99
N PHE A 83 7.43 2.62 1.19
CA PHE A 83 6.33 3.36 1.78
C PHE A 83 6.43 3.34 3.30
N SER A 84 6.15 4.48 3.93
CA SER A 84 6.08 4.64 5.38
C SER A 84 4.95 5.58 5.76
N TYR A 85 4.40 5.40 6.96
CA TYR A 85 3.37 6.29 7.48
C TYR A 85 3.97 7.55 8.07
N PHE A 86 3.48 8.71 7.64
CA PHE A 86 3.85 10.00 8.17
C PHE A 86 2.61 10.69 8.76
N PRO A 87 2.65 11.09 10.05
CA PRO A 87 1.65 11.97 10.61
C PRO A 87 1.96 13.42 10.21
N ILE A 88 0.96 14.13 9.70
CA ILE A 88 1.00 15.55 9.40
C ILE A 88 -0.15 16.21 10.14
N SER A 89 0.13 17.31 10.83
CA SER A 89 -0.89 18.05 11.57
C SER A 89 -0.78 19.53 11.25
N GLY A 90 -1.91 20.23 11.27
CA GLY A 90 -1.95 21.65 10.99
C GLY A 90 -3.32 22.24 11.31
N ILE A 91 -3.49 23.50 10.95
CA ILE A 91 -4.75 24.23 11.11
C ILE A 91 -5.12 24.82 9.75
N ILE A 92 -6.38 24.63 9.34
CA ILE A 92 -6.93 25.25 8.14
C ILE A 92 -7.61 26.57 8.51
N PRO A 93 -7.10 27.72 8.03
CA PRO A 93 -7.80 28.98 8.19
C PRO A 93 -9.05 28.96 7.30
N ALA A 94 -10.21 29.01 7.93
CA ALA A 94 -11.52 28.96 7.30
C ALA A 94 -12.56 29.59 8.22
N LEU A 95 -13.69 30.03 7.67
CA LEU A 95 -14.81 30.45 8.49
C LEU A 95 -15.56 29.22 9.06
N PRO A 96 -16.18 29.32 10.25
CA PRO A 96 -16.95 28.21 10.84
C PRO A 96 -18.07 27.68 9.93
N GLN A 97 -18.62 28.54 9.06
CA GLN A 97 -19.71 28.22 8.15
C GLN A 97 -19.23 27.65 6.81
N GLU A 98 -17.93 27.49 6.58
CA GLU A 98 -17.43 26.87 5.35
C GLU A 98 -17.90 25.41 5.24
N MET A 99 -18.19 24.98 4.01
CA MET A 99 -18.63 23.61 3.75
C MET A 99 -17.54 22.60 4.16
N ALA A 100 -17.94 21.52 4.83
CA ALA A 100 -17.02 20.47 5.29
C ALA A 100 -16.12 19.92 4.16
N GLN A 101 -16.65 19.79 2.94
CA GLN A 101 -15.91 19.32 1.77
C GLN A 101 -14.78 20.27 1.34
N ILE A 102 -14.98 21.59 1.50
CA ILE A 102 -13.95 22.60 1.24
C ILE A 102 -12.85 22.49 2.29
N ILE A 103 -13.23 22.35 3.56
CA ILE A 103 -12.28 22.17 4.68
C ILE A 103 -11.47 20.88 4.49
N GLU A 104 -12.12 19.79 4.11
CA GLU A 104 -11.46 18.51 3.83
C GLU A 104 -10.47 18.61 2.66
N THR A 105 -10.86 19.29 1.58
CA THR A 105 -9.99 19.51 0.42
C THR A 105 -8.77 20.35 0.78
N LYS A 106 -8.96 21.46 1.52
CA LYS A 106 -7.88 22.30 2.04
C LYS A 106 -6.96 21.52 2.99
N ALA A 107 -7.53 20.70 3.88
CA ALA A 107 -6.78 19.85 4.80
C ALA A 107 -5.90 18.83 4.06
N LYS A 108 -6.46 18.12 3.06
CA LYS A 108 -5.69 17.18 2.23
C LYS A 108 -4.58 17.88 1.45
N GLN A 109 -4.89 19.00 0.81
CA GLN A 109 -3.92 19.78 0.05
C GLN A 109 -2.75 20.25 0.93
N ASN A 110 -3.05 20.86 2.09
CA ASN A 110 -2.02 21.32 3.01
C ASN A 110 -1.20 20.16 3.59
N ALA A 111 -1.85 19.03 3.89
CA ALA A 111 -1.14 17.86 4.39
C ALA A 111 -0.15 17.30 3.35
N PHE A 112 -0.53 17.26 2.07
CA PHE A 112 0.36 16.84 0.99
C PHE A 112 1.50 17.82 0.74
N ILE A 113 1.24 19.12 0.76
CA ILE A 113 2.30 20.13 0.61
C ILE A 113 3.32 19.99 1.73
N GLN A 114 2.88 19.98 3.00
CA GLN A 114 3.79 19.83 4.14
C GLN A 114 4.57 18.51 4.09
N LEU A 115 3.92 17.42 3.72
CA LEU A 115 4.58 16.12 3.56
C LEU A 115 5.68 16.16 2.50
N LEU A 116 5.39 16.77 1.35
CA LEU A 116 6.34 16.90 0.25
C LEU A 116 7.51 17.81 0.62
N GLU A 117 7.27 18.92 1.30
CA GLU A 117 8.34 19.81 1.78
C GLU A 117 9.26 19.11 2.80
N GLN A 118 8.71 18.26 3.67
CA GLN A 118 9.47 17.58 4.72
C GLN A 118 10.17 16.30 4.26
N LYS A 119 9.55 15.53 3.35
CA LYS A 119 9.96 14.16 3.01
C LYS A 119 10.12 13.92 1.52
N GLY A 120 9.66 14.83 0.67
CA GLY A 120 9.74 14.69 -0.78
C GLY A 120 11.16 14.79 -1.31
N LEU A 121 11.37 14.20 -2.48
CA LEU A 121 12.59 14.41 -3.24
C LEU A 121 12.60 15.86 -3.75
N LYS A 122 13.55 16.66 -3.25
CA LYS A 122 13.70 18.05 -3.64
C LYS A 122 14.59 18.17 -4.88
N SER A 123 14.13 18.93 -5.87
CA SER A 123 14.96 19.39 -6.98
C SER A 123 14.79 20.90 -7.16
N VAL A 124 15.82 21.56 -7.70
CA VAL A 124 15.85 23.01 -7.91
C VAL A 124 16.27 23.27 -9.34
N LYS A 125 15.49 24.09 -10.04
CA LYS A 125 15.80 24.57 -11.39
C LYS A 125 15.75 26.08 -11.40
N THR A 126 16.85 26.72 -11.80
CA THR A 126 16.94 28.17 -11.93
C THR A 126 17.21 28.54 -13.37
N LEU A 127 16.42 29.46 -13.92
CA LEU A 127 16.58 30.00 -15.27
C LEU A 127 16.12 31.46 -15.26
N ASN A 128 16.96 32.38 -15.75
CA ASN A 128 16.60 33.80 -15.94
C ASN A 128 15.94 34.46 -14.71
N TYR A 129 16.56 34.32 -13.52
CA TYR A 129 16.06 34.83 -12.23
C TYR A 129 14.77 34.19 -11.69
N ASP A 130 14.15 33.28 -12.44
CA ASP A 130 13.10 32.41 -11.97
C ASP A 130 13.72 31.14 -11.38
N THR A 131 13.32 30.79 -10.16
CA THR A 131 13.69 29.53 -9.50
C THR A 131 12.44 28.71 -9.23
N ILE A 132 12.44 27.46 -9.68
CA ILE A 132 11.40 26.48 -9.38
C ILE A 132 12.01 25.45 -8.45
N ILE A 133 11.39 25.29 -7.27
CA ILE A 133 11.71 24.23 -6.32
C ILE A 133 10.59 23.19 -6.44
N SER A 134 10.95 21.97 -6.82
CA SER A 134 10.00 20.87 -6.98
C SER A 134 10.22 19.85 -5.88
N TYR A 135 9.14 19.46 -5.20
CA TYR A 135 9.12 18.39 -4.22
C TYR A 135 8.28 17.24 -4.77
N GLU A 136 8.85 16.04 -4.83
CA GLU A 136 8.21 14.92 -5.51
C GLU A 136 8.15 13.64 -4.66
N GLY A 137 7.09 12.85 -4.84
CA GLY A 137 6.91 11.59 -4.12
C GLY A 137 5.70 10.80 -4.60
N CYS A 138 5.47 9.64 -3.98
CA CYS A 138 4.31 8.80 -4.20
C CYS A 138 3.50 8.66 -2.91
N VAL A 139 2.19 8.75 -3.01
CA VAL A 139 1.23 8.54 -1.91
C VAL A 139 0.31 7.38 -2.23
N ARG A 140 -0.09 6.62 -1.20
CA ARG A 140 -1.17 5.64 -1.29
C ARG A 140 -2.46 6.17 -0.67
N MET A 141 -3.55 5.99 -1.41
CA MET A 141 -4.92 6.36 -1.05
C MET A 141 -5.70 5.15 -0.52
N PRO A 142 -6.72 5.36 0.34
CA PRO A 142 -7.13 6.64 0.92
C PRO A 142 -6.20 7.13 2.04
N VAL A 143 -6.20 8.44 2.30
CA VAL A 143 -5.53 9.06 3.45
C VAL A 143 -6.46 9.01 4.66
N ALA A 144 -5.94 8.63 5.83
CA ALA A 144 -6.68 8.77 7.08
C ALA A 144 -6.58 10.22 7.56
N LEU A 145 -7.68 10.97 7.47
CA LEU A 145 -7.77 12.38 7.84
C LEU A 145 -8.79 12.58 8.96
N PHE A 146 -8.37 13.28 10.00
CA PHE A 146 -9.21 13.67 11.14
C PHE A 146 -9.21 15.18 11.25
N ILE A 147 -10.40 15.79 11.22
CA ILE A 147 -10.61 17.23 11.34
C ILE A 147 -11.33 17.46 12.66
N SER A 148 -10.75 18.32 13.50
CA SER A 148 -11.34 18.71 14.79
C SER A 148 -12.35 19.85 14.60
N PRO A 149 -13.23 20.09 15.59
CA PRO A 149 -14.10 21.27 15.60
C PRO A 149 -13.31 22.58 15.46
N TYR A 150 -14.02 23.64 15.07
CA TYR A 150 -13.43 24.98 14.92
C TYR A 150 -12.75 25.45 16.21
N ASP A 151 -11.54 25.96 16.07
CA ASP A 151 -10.74 26.55 17.15
C ASP A 151 -10.81 28.07 17.08
N ASP A 152 -11.58 28.67 18.00
CA ASP A 152 -11.75 30.12 18.09
C ASP A 152 -10.47 30.88 18.44
N LYS A 153 -9.49 30.23 19.08
CA LYS A 153 -8.23 30.84 19.47
C LYS A 153 -7.30 30.96 18.26
N ASN A 154 -7.20 29.89 17.48
CA ASN A 154 -6.32 29.82 16.31
C ASN A 154 -7.04 30.16 14.99
N LYS A 155 -8.33 30.50 15.05
CA LYS A 155 -9.18 30.91 13.92
C LYS A 155 -9.17 29.93 12.75
N GLY A 156 -9.40 28.65 13.03
CA GLY A 156 -9.41 27.62 11.98
C GLY A 156 -9.79 26.24 12.47
N PHE A 157 -9.73 25.26 11.57
CA PHE A 157 -10.01 23.86 11.86
C PHE A 157 -8.69 23.08 12.01
N PRO A 158 -8.33 22.62 13.21
CA PRO A 158 -7.19 21.73 13.40
C PRO A 158 -7.43 20.40 12.69
N TYR A 159 -6.38 19.83 12.10
CA TYR A 159 -6.46 18.53 11.45
C TYR A 159 -5.20 17.70 11.73
N THR A 160 -5.37 16.38 11.62
CA THR A 160 -4.28 15.40 11.58
C THR A 160 -4.53 14.41 10.46
N ALA A 161 -3.52 14.21 9.63
CA ALA A 161 -3.51 13.28 8.51
C ALA A 161 -2.43 12.22 8.73
N ARG A 162 -2.77 10.95 8.52
CA ARG A 162 -1.80 9.85 8.47
C ARG A 162 -1.69 9.38 7.03
N ILE A 163 -0.54 9.65 6.42
CA ILE A 163 -0.32 9.48 4.98
C ILE A 163 0.71 8.39 4.76
N LEU A 164 0.39 7.41 3.91
CA LEU A 164 1.35 6.39 3.48
C LEU A 164 2.12 6.90 2.25
N PHE A 165 3.40 7.18 2.42
CA PHE A 165 4.20 7.93 1.44
C PHE A 165 5.58 7.33 1.21
N SER A 166 6.12 7.53 0.01
CA SER A 166 7.50 7.27 -0.34
C SER A 166 8.05 8.47 -1.12
N PRO A 167 9.22 9.03 -0.77
CA PRO A 167 9.94 9.89 -1.70
C PRO A 167 10.25 9.14 -2.99
N LEU A 168 10.44 9.90 -4.07
CA LEU A 168 11.02 9.35 -5.27
C LEU A 168 12.51 9.07 -5.06
N SER A 169 12.94 7.98 -5.68
CA SER A 169 14.34 7.58 -5.68
C SER A 169 15.07 8.34 -6.78
N PHE A 170 16.38 8.55 -6.59
CA PHE A 170 17.22 9.13 -7.64
C PHE A 170 17.35 8.16 -8.84
N PRO A 171 17.62 8.69 -10.06
CA PRO A 171 17.68 7.89 -11.29
C PRO A 171 18.64 6.70 -11.25
N ASP A 172 19.76 6.82 -10.55
CA ASP A 172 20.76 5.76 -10.33
C ASP A 172 20.18 4.54 -9.60
N GLN A 173 19.13 4.73 -8.80
CA GLN A 173 18.49 3.67 -8.03
C GLN A 173 17.34 2.97 -8.78
N TRP A 174 16.87 3.55 -9.89
CA TRP A 174 15.68 3.07 -10.60
C TRP A 174 15.83 1.66 -11.15
N GLU A 175 17.01 1.30 -11.66
CA GLU A 175 17.25 -0.05 -12.18
C GLU A 175 17.24 -1.12 -11.09
N SER A 176 17.82 -0.80 -9.94
CA SER A 176 17.83 -1.67 -8.76
C SER A 176 16.40 -1.91 -8.26
N LEU A 177 15.61 -0.84 -8.14
CA LEU A 177 14.21 -0.92 -7.74
C LEU A 177 13.35 -1.67 -8.76
N ARG A 178 13.57 -1.44 -10.06
CA ARG A 178 12.91 -2.20 -11.13
C ARG A 178 13.21 -3.69 -11.02
N ARG A 179 14.46 -4.09 -10.78
CA ARG A 179 14.84 -5.50 -10.56
C ARG A 179 14.14 -6.08 -9.34
N ARG A 180 14.19 -5.39 -8.20
CA ARG A 180 13.50 -5.81 -6.95
C ARG A 180 12.00 -5.97 -7.15
N PHE A 181 11.36 -5.04 -7.87
CA PHE A 181 9.94 -5.10 -8.18
C PHE A 181 9.59 -6.30 -9.06
N LYS A 182 10.37 -6.57 -10.12
CA LYS A 182 10.20 -7.77 -10.97
C LYS A 182 10.31 -9.05 -10.15
N ILE A 183 11.31 -9.14 -9.29
CA ILE A 183 11.52 -10.31 -8.41
C ILE A 183 10.33 -10.50 -7.47
N LYS A 184 9.88 -9.44 -6.78
CA LYS A 184 8.68 -9.51 -5.91
C LYS A 184 7.43 -9.96 -6.66
N LYS A 185 7.24 -9.47 -7.89
CA LYS A 185 6.10 -9.88 -8.73
C LYS A 185 6.16 -11.36 -9.10
N LEU A 186 7.34 -11.88 -9.45
CA LEU A 186 7.53 -13.29 -9.77
C LEU A 186 7.25 -14.19 -8.55
N PHE A 187 7.76 -13.84 -7.37
CA PHE A 187 7.48 -14.58 -6.15
C PHE A 187 6.00 -14.52 -5.76
N GLY A 188 5.38 -13.34 -5.81
CA GLY A 188 3.94 -13.21 -5.54
C GLY A 188 3.09 -14.08 -6.46
N ASN A 189 3.41 -14.08 -7.75
CA ASN A 189 2.74 -14.96 -8.71
C ASN A 189 3.01 -16.45 -8.43
N PHE A 190 4.24 -16.81 -8.07
CA PHE A 190 4.60 -18.19 -7.73
C PHE A 190 3.80 -18.71 -6.53
N PHE A 191 3.66 -17.93 -5.45
CA PHE A 191 2.85 -18.34 -4.30
C PHE A 191 1.36 -18.45 -4.63
N LEU A 192 0.83 -17.60 -5.52
CA LEU A 192 -0.54 -17.71 -6.02
C LEU A 192 -0.78 -19.00 -6.84
N PHE A 193 0.26 -19.64 -7.39
CA PHE A 193 0.12 -20.94 -8.06
C PHE A 193 -0.02 -22.12 -7.09
N PHE A 194 0.35 -21.96 -5.82
CA PHE A 194 0.23 -23.01 -4.79
C PHE A 194 -0.96 -22.82 -3.85
N GLN A 195 -1.86 -21.87 -4.16
CA GLN A 195 -3.10 -21.59 -3.45
C GLN A 195 -4.30 -21.98 -4.32
#